data_AF-A0A9Y1ZBB2-F1
#
_entry.id   AF-A0A9Y1ZBB2-F1
#
_cell.length_a   1.000
_cell.length_b   1.000
_cell.length_c   1.000
_cell.angle_alpha   90.00
_cell.angle_beta   90.00
_cell.angle_gamma   90.00
#
_symmetry.space_group_name_H-M   'P 1'
#
loop_
_entity.id
_entity.type
_entity.pdbx_description
1 polymer ?
#
loop_
_entity_poly.entity_id
_entity_poly.type
_entity_poly.pdbx_seq_one_letter_code
_entity_poly.pdbx_strand_id
1 'polypeptide(L)' 'MASEPSAVERSRCLNCGFEAPGGDDEWNRVEVPGLGRMTQCPRCESTNIITGR' A
#
# COMPACT_ATOMS: atom_id res chain seq x y z
N MET A 1 -27.12 7.13 -7.77
CA MET A 1 -25.99 7.97 -7.36
C MET A 1 -24.77 7.04 -7.28
N ALA A 2 -23.75 7.24 -8.11
CA ALA A 2 -22.55 6.40 -8.10
C ALA A 2 -21.57 7.02 -7.10
N SER A 3 -21.20 6.23 -6.09
CA SER A 3 -20.25 6.59 -5.04
C SER A 3 -19.03 7.29 -5.63
N GLU A 4 -18.77 8.51 -5.18
CA GLU A 4 -17.55 9.24 -5.49
C GLU A 4 -16.35 8.31 -5.29
N PRO A 5 -15.33 8.32 -6.17
CA PRO A 5 -14.09 7.60 -5.88
C PRO A 5 -13.53 8.24 -4.61
N SER A 6 -13.73 7.56 -3.47
CA SER A 6 -13.17 7.89 -2.17
C SER A 6 -11.75 8.33 -2.43
N ALA A 7 -11.42 9.56 -2.05
CA ALA A 7 -10.12 10.17 -2.28
C ALA A 7 -9.05 9.10 -2.09
N VAL A 8 -8.44 8.67 -3.19
CA VAL A 8 -7.52 7.54 -3.19
C VAL A 8 -6.36 7.98 -2.30
N GLU A 9 -6.38 7.51 -1.05
CA GLU A 9 -5.39 7.89 -0.04
C GLU A 9 -4.04 7.46 -0.60
N ARG A 10 -3.21 8.40 -1.09
CA ARG A 10 -1.94 8.02 -1.71
C ARG A 10 -1.04 7.42 -0.64
N SER A 11 -0.65 6.17 -0.87
CA SER A 11 0.33 5.49 -0.06
C SER A 11 1.72 5.74 -0.62
N ARG A 12 2.72 5.86 0.25
CA ARG A 12 4.11 6.02 -0.14
C ARG A 12 5.02 5.16 0.71
N CYS A 13 5.95 4.46 0.05
CA CYS A 13 7.02 3.74 0.69
C CYS A 13 8.08 4.73 1.16
N LEU A 14 8.38 4.71 2.46
CA LEU A 14 9.43 5.56 3.04
C LEU A 14 10.84 5.05 2.75
N ASN A 15 10.97 3.81 2.27
CA ASN A 15 12.26 3.18 2.04
C ASN A 15 12.84 3.53 0.65
N CYS A 16 12.03 3.40 -0.41
CA CYS A 16 12.46 3.69 -1.79
C CYS A 16 11.77 4.91 -2.41
N GLY A 17 10.74 5.47 -1.77
CA GLY A 17 9.97 6.60 -2.30
C GLY A 17 8.86 6.24 -3.30
N PHE A 18 8.58 4.95 -3.52
CA PHE A 18 7.47 4.51 -4.37
C PHE A 18 6.14 5.05 -3.84
N GLU A 19 5.32 5.62 -4.72
CA GLU A 19 4.02 6.19 -4.36
C GLU A 19 2.94 5.61 -5.26
N ALA A 20 1.86 5.13 -4.66
CA ALA A 20 0.76 4.50 -5.35
C ALA A 20 -0.55 4.69 -4.57
N PRO A 21 -1.71 4.60 -5.23
CA PRO A 21 -3.02 4.48 -4.60
C PRO A 21 -3.04 3.56 -3.37
N GLY A 22 -3.46 4.08 -2.22
CA GLY A 22 -3.68 3.31 -1.00
C GLY A 22 -5.05 2.65 -1.06
N GLY A 23 -5.07 1.46 -1.63
CA GLY A 23 -6.30 0.69 -1.82
C GLY A 23 -6.16 -0.38 -2.89
N ASP A 24 -5.28 -0.16 -3.87
CA ASP A 24 -5.15 -1.01 -5.04
C ASP A 24 -4.09 -2.10 -4.91
N ASP A 25 -4.23 -3.10 -5.81
CA ASP A 25 -3.34 -4.24 -6.06
C ASP A 25 -1.92 -3.84 -6.52
N GLU A 26 -1.65 -2.54 -6.64
CA GLU A 26 -0.31 -1.98 -6.88
C GLU A 26 0.66 -2.29 -5.73
N TRP A 27 0.15 -2.52 -4.52
CA TRP A 27 0.96 -2.96 -3.40
C TRP A 27 0.99 -4.47 -3.28
N ASN A 28 2.19 -5.02 -3.07
CA ASN A 28 2.36 -6.45 -2.90
C ASN A 28 1.72 -6.90 -1.59
N ARG A 29 0.75 -7.81 -1.66
CA ARG A 29 0.18 -8.43 -0.46
C ARG A 29 0.91 -9.73 -0.21
N VAL A 30 1.80 -9.73 0.79
CA VAL A 30 2.55 -10.91 1.19
C VAL A 30 1.93 -11.52 2.43
N GLU A 31 1.81 -12.84 2.45
CA GLU A 31 1.40 -13.57 3.65
C GLU A 31 2.65 -14.00 4.41
N VAL A 32 2.80 -13.48 5.63
CA VAL A 32 3.93 -13.83 6.51
C VAL A 32 3.44 -14.87 7.51
N PRO A 33 4.02 -16.08 7.52
CA PRO A 33 3.65 -17.11 8.48
C PRO A 33 3.77 -16.58 9.92
N GLY A 34 2.67 -16.65 10.69
CA GLY A 34 2.62 -16.20 12.08
C GLY A 34 2.32 -14.70 12.29
N LEU A 35 2.40 -13.86 11.25
CA LEU A 35 2.06 -12.43 11.30
C LEU A 35 0.80 -12.09 10.49
N GLY A 36 0.44 -12.92 9.51
CA GLY A 36 -0.72 -12.71 8.64
C GLY A 36 -0.37 -11.92 7.39
N ARG A 37 -1.41 -11.38 6.74
CA ARG A 37 -1.28 -10.70 5.44
C ARG A 37 -0.81 -9.26 5.64
N MET A 38 0.34 -8.92 5.07
CA MET A 38 0.96 -7.60 5.16
C MET A 38 1.07 -6.96 3.79
N THR A 39 1.04 -5.62 3.77
CA THR A 39 1.29 -4.83 2.57
C THR A 39 2.78 -4.53 2.47
N GLN A 40 3.36 -4.87 1.32
CA GLN A 40 4.78 -4.75 1.01
C GLN A 40 4.96 -3.92 -0.27
N CYS A 41 6.00 -3.09 -0.29
CA CYS A 41 6.37 -2.30 -1.46
C CYS A 41 6.90 -3.22 -2.58
N PRO A 42 6.34 -3.18 -3.80
CA PRO A 42 6.78 -4.04 -4.91
C PRO A 42 8.18 -3.68 -5.44
N ARG A 43 8.70 -2.47 -5.13
CA ARG A 43 10.00 -1.99 -5.63
C ARG A 43 11.20 -2.41 -4.77
N CYS A 44 11.04 -2.43 -3.45
CA CYS A 44 12.14 -2.68 -2.52
C CYS A 44 11.79 -3.67 -1.41
N GLU A 45 10.62 -4.31 -1.51
CA GLU A 45 10.16 -5.34 -0.57
C GLU A 45 10.01 -4.86 0.89
N SER A 46 10.00 -3.55 1.09
CA SER A 46 9.81 -2.94 2.41
C SER A 46 8.32 -2.83 2.75
N THR A 47 7.95 -3.18 3.98
CA THR A 47 6.60 -2.98 4.54
C THR A 47 6.43 -1.60 5.20
N ASN A 48 7.44 -0.72 5.09
CA ASN A 48 7.39 0.63 5.65
C ASN A 48 6.70 1.61 4.69
N ILE A 49 5.37 1.63 4.77
CA ILE A 49 4.47 2.37 3.88
C ILE A 49 3.61 3.29 4.75
N ILE A 50 3.53 4.57 4.36
CA ILE A 50 2.60 5.52 4.96
C ILE A 50 1.40 5.70 4.04
N THR A 51 0.20 5.79 4.59
CA THR A 51 -1.01 6.15 3.87
C THR A 51 -1.48 7.50 4.38
N GLY A 52 -1.67 8.46 3.48
CA GLY A 52 -2.14 9.80 3.84
C GLY A 52 -3.64 9.80 4.12
N ARG A 53 -4.00 9.94 5.40
CA ARG A 53 -5.36 10.23 5.90
C ARG A 53 -5.97 11.47 5.26
#